data_AF-A0A5N9AMJ3-F1
#
_entry.id   AF-A0A5N9AMJ3-F1
#
_cell.length_a   1.000
_cell.length_b   1.000
_cell.length_c   1.000
_cell.angle_alpha   90.00
_cell.angle_beta   90.00
_cell.angle_gamma   90.00
#
_symmetry.space_group_name_H-M   'P 1'
#
loop_
_entity.id
_entity.type
_entity.pdbx_description
1 polymer ?
#
loop_
_entity_poly.entity_id
_entity_poly.type
_entity_poly.pdbx_seq_one_letter_code
_entity_poly.pdbx_strand_id
1 'polypeptide(L)'
;TLVKEELGISIEQLGAPWNASISSLVAFSAGAIIPILPFFFGMGIIAIACSAFLSSIALLAVGGLLALISGKNPIWGSARMFLTGLFAATVTYTIGYSIGIYVN
;
A
#
# COMPACT_ATOMS: atom_id res chain seq x y z
N THR A 1 20.66 -4.63 -32.73
CA THR A 1 20.81 -3.17 -32.61
C THR A 1 19.72 -2.38 -33.33
N LEU A 2 18.76 -2.97 -34.05
CA LEU A 2 17.53 -2.28 -34.48
C LEU A 2 16.35 -2.44 -33.48
N VAL A 3 16.26 -3.58 -32.78
CA VAL A 3 15.25 -3.84 -31.73
C VAL A 3 15.30 -2.83 -30.56
N LYS A 4 16.45 -2.20 -30.31
CA LYS A 4 16.63 -1.20 -29.23
C LYS A 4 16.01 0.16 -29.58
N GLU A 5 16.02 0.54 -30.86
CA GLU A 5 15.51 1.84 -31.33
C GLU A 5 14.01 1.76 -31.64
N GLU A 6 13.50 0.62 -32.13
CA GLU A 6 12.06 0.44 -32.42
C GLU A 6 11.17 0.38 -31.17
N LEU A 7 11.70 -0.13 -30.05
CA LEU A 7 10.97 -0.20 -28.78
C LEU A 7 11.08 1.11 -27.98
N GLY A 8 12.00 2.02 -28.33
CA GLY A 8 12.28 3.23 -27.55
C GLY A 8 12.80 2.97 -26.13
N ILE A 9 13.23 1.74 -25.82
CA ILE A 9 13.68 1.31 -24.50
C ILE A 9 15.21 1.36 -24.47
N SER A 10 15.79 2.34 -23.79
CA SER A 10 17.22 2.30 -23.47
C SER A 10 17.44 1.31 -22.33
N ILE A 11 18.39 0.37 -22.50
CA ILE A 11 18.70 -0.59 -21.44
C ILE A 11 19.38 0.11 -20.26
N GLU A 12 19.99 1.28 -20.47
CA GLU A 12 20.42 2.17 -19.38
C GLU A 12 19.26 2.74 -18.53
N GLN A 13 18.02 2.80 -19.04
CA GLN A 13 16.84 3.24 -18.27
C GLN A 13 16.17 2.13 -17.46
N LEU A 14 16.51 0.87 -17.71
CA LEU A 14 16.11 -0.25 -16.85
C LEU A 14 16.91 -0.15 -15.54
N GLY A 15 16.35 0.55 -14.55
CA GLY A 15 16.95 0.67 -13.23
C GLY A 15 17.40 -0.68 -12.68
N ALA A 16 18.55 -0.71 -11.99
CA ALA A 16 19.15 -1.95 -11.52
C ALA A 16 18.13 -2.82 -10.75
N PRO A 17 17.82 -4.04 -11.22
CA PRO A 17 16.69 -4.84 -10.72
C PRO A 17 16.80 -5.13 -9.22
N TRP A 18 18.02 -5.36 -8.74
CA TRP A 18 18.32 -5.50 -7.32
C TRP A 18 17.94 -4.26 -6.50
N ASN A 19 18.33 -3.07 -6.96
CA ASN A 19 18.03 -1.83 -6.26
C ASN A 19 16.51 -1.57 -6.21
N ALA A 20 15.80 -1.82 -7.31
CA ALA A 20 14.34 -1.69 -7.36
C ALA A 20 13.62 -2.68 -6.43
N SER A 21 14.06 -3.94 -6.38
CA SER A 21 13.46 -4.96 -5.52
C SER A 21 13.68 -4.67 -4.02
N ILE A 22 14.91 -4.34 -3.62
CA ILE A 22 15.26 -4.07 -2.22
C ILE A 22 14.56 -2.79 -1.74
N SER A 23 14.59 -1.72 -2.53
CA SER A 23 13.89 -0.48 -2.17
C SER A 23 12.38 -0.69 -2.02
N SER A 24 11.77 -1.49 -2.90
CA SER A 24 10.34 -1.84 -2.82
C SER A 24 10.03 -2.68 -1.58
N LEU A 25 10.88 -3.66 -1.25
CA LEU A 25 10.74 -4.48 -0.05
C LEU A 25 10.80 -3.63 1.22
N VAL A 26 11.78 -2.72 1.31
CA VAL A 26 11.94 -1.83 2.46
C VAL A 26 10.76 -0.87 2.57
N ALA A 27 10.35 -0.24 1.46
CA ALA A 27 9.20 0.68 1.45
C ALA A 27 7.89 -0.02 1.86
N PHE A 28 7.65 -1.24 1.35
CA PHE A 28 6.50 -2.05 1.71
C PHE A 28 6.52 -2.43 3.19
N SER A 29 7.66 -2.93 3.68
CA SER A 29 7.82 -3.35 5.07
C SER A 29 7.65 -2.18 6.03
N ALA A 30 8.23 -1.02 5.70
CA ALA A 30 8.07 0.20 6.48
C ALA A 30 6.61 0.66 6.54
N GLY A 31 5.90 0.62 5.40
CA GLY A 31 4.46 0.94 5.36
C GLY A 31 3.60 -0.03 6.17
N ALA A 32 3.96 -1.33 6.16
CA ALA A 32 3.23 -2.37 6.89
C ALA A 32 3.33 -2.23 8.42
N ILE A 33 4.37 -1.57 8.95
CA ILE A 33 4.51 -1.34 10.39
C ILE A 33 3.32 -0.52 10.94
N ILE A 34 2.79 0.43 10.15
CA ILE A 34 1.73 1.36 10.61
C ILE A 34 0.46 0.62 11.09
N PRO A 35 -0.19 -0.25 10.30
CA PRO A 35 -1.34 -1.02 10.77
C PRO A 35 -1.01 -2.02 11.87
N ILE A 36 0.23 -2.52 11.94
CA ILE A 36 0.63 -3.55 12.90
C ILE A 36 0.92 -2.93 14.27
N LEU A 37 1.38 -1.67 14.30
CA LEU A 37 1.84 -1.00 15.51
C LEU A 37 0.85 -1.07 16.70
N PRO A 38 -0.48 -0.83 16.54
CA PRO A 38 -1.42 -0.91 17.66
C PRO A 38 -1.50 -2.29 18.31
N PHE A 39 -1.25 -3.36 17.56
CA PHE A 39 -1.34 -4.73 18.06
C PHE A 39 -0.17 -5.12 18.96
N PHE A 40 0.92 -4.34 18.98
CA PHE A 40 1.97 -4.47 20.00
C PHE A 40 1.50 -4.07 21.40
N PHE A 41 0.41 -3.29 21.51
CA PHE A 41 -0.10 -2.77 22.77
C PHE A 41 -1.37 -3.48 23.25
N GLY A 42 -1.91 -4.42 22.48
CA GLY A 42 -3.05 -5.23 22.88
C GLY A 42 -3.83 -5.80 21.70
N MET A 43 -4.67 -6.79 22.01
CA MET A 43 -5.56 -7.45 21.05
C MET A 43 -7.00 -7.14 21.46
N GLY A 44 -7.74 -6.42 20.61
CA GLY A 44 -9.12 -6.04 20.90
C GLY A 44 -9.64 -4.93 19.99
N ILE A 45 -10.90 -4.52 20.22
CA ILE A 45 -11.57 -3.53 19.36
C ILE A 45 -10.84 -2.18 19.30
N ILE A 46 -10.19 -1.77 20.40
CA ILE A 46 -9.41 -0.53 20.47
C ILE A 46 -8.19 -0.62 19.53
N ALA A 47 -7.45 -1.74 19.54
CA ALA A 47 -6.30 -1.94 18.66
C ALA A 47 -6.72 -1.95 17.18
N ILE A 48 -7.86 -2.57 16.86
CA ILE A 48 -8.44 -2.57 15.51
C ILE A 48 -8.81 -1.14 15.08
N ALA A 49 -9.48 -0.37 15.94
CA ALA A 49 -9.86 1.01 15.64
C ALA A 49 -8.64 1.92 15.43
N CYS A 50 -7.63 1.80 16.29
CA CYS A 50 -6.35 2.51 16.14
C CYS A 50 -5.64 2.12 14.84
N SER A 51 -5.62 0.82 14.50
CA SER A 51 -5.00 0.33 13.26
C SER A 51 -5.70 0.87 12.03
N ALA A 52 -7.03 0.84 12.00
CA ALA A 52 -7.83 1.39 10.91
C ALA A 52 -7.61 2.91 10.76
N PHE A 53 -7.58 3.65 11.87
CA PHE A 53 -7.35 5.10 11.86
C PHE A 53 -5.95 5.47 11.34
N LEU A 54 -4.90 4.86 11.89
CA LEU A 54 -3.52 5.10 11.47
C LEU A 54 -3.31 4.73 10.00
N SER A 55 -3.87 3.59 9.56
CA SER A 55 -3.81 3.16 8.16
C SER A 55 -4.52 4.13 7.22
N SER A 56 -5.67 4.66 7.64
CA SER A 56 -6.43 5.65 6.87
C SER A 56 -5.61 6.92 6.65
N ILE A 57 -4.98 7.44 7.72
CA ILE A 57 -4.08 8.60 7.64
C ILE A 57 -2.90 8.30 6.71
N ALA A 58 -2.26 7.14 6.86
CA ALA A 58 -1.12 6.76 6.04
C ALA A 58 -1.49 6.66 4.55
N LEU A 59 -2.61 6.02 4.21
CA LEU A 59 -3.09 5.90 2.83
C LEU A 59 -3.42 7.26 2.22
N LEU A 60 -4.10 8.13 2.97
CA LEU A 60 -4.41 9.49 2.52
C LEU A 60 -3.13 10.31 2.29
N ALA A 61 -2.17 10.24 3.22
CA ALA A 61 -0.91 10.95 3.15
C ALA A 61 -0.04 10.46 1.97
N VAL A 62 0.18 9.15 1.85
CA VAL A 62 0.99 8.57 0.76
C VAL A 62 0.31 8.78 -0.59
N GLY A 63 -1.01 8.59 -0.68
CA GLY A 63 -1.76 8.79 -1.92
C GLY A 63 -1.71 10.23 -2.41
N GLY A 64 -1.82 11.18 -1.48
CA GLY A 64 -1.68 12.61 -1.76
C GLY A 64 -0.26 12.97 -2.18
N LEU A 65 0.74 12.49 -1.45
CA LEU A 65 2.16 12.73 -1.73
C LEU A 65 2.56 12.22 -3.12
N LEU A 66 2.18 10.99 -3.46
CA LEU A 66 2.48 10.41 -4.78
C LEU A 66 1.77 11.17 -5.91
N ALA A 67 0.54 11.65 -5.67
CA ALA A 67 -0.16 12.48 -6.64
C ALA A 67 0.52 13.84 -6.83
N LEU A 68 0.98 14.49 -5.74
CA LEU A 68 1.75 15.74 -5.82
C LEU A 68 3.04 15.56 -6.61
N ILE A 69 3.83 14.52 -6.30
CA ILE A 69 5.09 14.22 -6.99
C ILE A 69 4.84 13.94 -8.48
N SER A 70 3.68 13.40 -8.83
CA SER A 70 3.28 13.10 -10.21
C SER A 70 2.58 14.26 -10.94
N GLY A 71 2.47 15.45 -10.33
CA GLY A 71 1.75 16.59 -10.92
C GLY A 71 0.24 16.40 -11.05
N LYS A 72 -0.35 15.50 -10.26
CA LYS A 72 -1.79 15.17 -10.25
C LYS A 72 -2.50 15.81 -9.05
N ASN A 73 -3.83 15.83 -9.08
CA ASN A 73 -4.63 16.35 -7.98
C ASN A 73 -4.42 15.50 -6.69
N PRO A 74 -3.94 16.11 -5.58
CA PRO A 74 -3.66 15.40 -4.33
C PRO A 74 -4.90 14.82 -3.67
N ILE A 75 -6.02 15.54 -3.69
CA ILE A 75 -7.28 15.09 -3.08
C ILE A 75 -7.75 13.80 -3.74
N TRP A 76 -7.70 13.76 -5.08
CA TRP A 76 -8.08 12.56 -5.82
C TRP A 76 -7.08 11.41 -5.61
N GLY A 77 -5.77 11.72 -5.51
CA GLY A 77 -4.73 10.74 -5.16
C GLY A 77 -4.96 10.08 -3.80
N SER A 78 -5.18 10.90 -2.77
CA SER A 78 -5.52 10.47 -1.41
C SER A 78 -6.79 9.62 -1.40
N ALA A 79 -7.88 10.11 -2.00
CA ALA A 79 -9.15 9.40 -2.04
C ALA A 79 -9.04 8.04 -2.74
N ARG A 80 -8.37 7.98 -3.90
CA ARG A 80 -8.16 6.74 -4.65
C ARG A 80 -7.40 5.70 -3.82
N MET A 81 -6.32 6.11 -3.15
CA MET A 81 -5.50 5.20 -2.35
C MET A 81 -6.25 4.73 -1.10
N PHE A 82 -6.95 5.63 -0.41
CA PHE A 82 -7.81 5.30 0.73
C PHE A 82 -8.92 4.32 0.36
N LEU A 83 -9.67 4.58 -0.72
CA LEU A 83 -10.77 3.71 -1.16
C LEU A 83 -10.28 2.33 -1.59
N THR A 84 -9.12 2.24 -2.26
CA THR A 84 -8.50 0.96 -2.60
C THR A 84 -8.11 0.17 -1.36
N GLY A 85 -7.49 0.84 -0.38
CA GLY A 85 -7.12 0.21 0.89
C GLY A 85 -8.33 -0.25 1.70
N LEU A 86 -9.38 0.58 1.76
CA LEU A 86 -10.64 0.23 2.41
C LEU A 86 -11.31 -0.98 1.75
N PHE A 87 -11.31 -1.02 0.41
CA PHE A 87 -11.83 -2.16 -0.34
C PHE A 87 -11.05 -3.44 -0.04
N ALA A 88 -9.72 -3.37 -0.07
CA ALA A 88 -8.86 -4.50 0.27
C ALA A 88 -9.12 -5.01 1.70
N ALA A 89 -9.19 -4.11 2.68
CA ALA A 89 -9.47 -4.44 4.08
C ALA A 89 -10.86 -5.07 4.26
N THR A 90 -11.86 -4.57 3.55
CA THR A 90 -13.23 -5.11 3.59
C THR A 90 -13.24 -6.53 3.04
N VAL A 91 -12.63 -6.76 1.87
CA VAL A 91 -12.56 -8.09 1.24
C VAL A 91 -11.82 -9.09 2.15
N THR A 92 -10.66 -8.72 2.69
CA THR A 92 -9.89 -9.63 3.56
C THR A 92 -10.61 -9.92 4.86
N TYR A 93 -11.27 -8.92 5.47
CA TYR A 93 -12.10 -9.14 6.66
C TYR A 93 -13.26 -10.09 6.36
N THR A 94 -14.02 -9.87 5.28
CA THR A 94 -15.15 -10.73 4.92
C THR A 94 -14.72 -12.17 4.67
N ILE A 95 -13.60 -12.39 3.99
CA ILE A 95 -13.05 -13.74 3.76
C ILE A 95 -12.66 -14.38 5.10
N GLY A 96 -11.90 -13.68 5.93
CA GLY A 96 -11.46 -14.19 7.23
C GLY A 96 -12.63 -14.50 8.17
N TYR A 97 -13.63 -13.61 8.21
CA TYR A 97 -14.87 -13.82 8.96
C TYR A 97 -15.64 -15.03 8.44
N SER A 98 -15.78 -15.16 7.11
CA SER A 98 -16.48 -16.29 6.50
C SER A 98 -15.79 -17.62 6.81
N ILE A 99 -14.46 -17.70 6.77
CA ILE A 99 -13.76 -18.93 7.16
C ILE A 99 -13.92 -19.21 8.66
N GLY A 100 -13.85 -18.18 9.50
CA GLY A 100 -14.02 -18.30 10.95
C GLY A 100 -15.38 -18.87 11.37
N ILE A 101 -16.46 -18.55 10.65
CA ILE A 101 -17.79 -19.13 10.90
C ILE A 101 -17.92 -20.59 10.42
N TYR A 102 -17.05 -21.08 9.53
CA TYR A 102 -17.07 -22.48 9.07
C TYR A 102 -16.20 -23.40 9.92
N VAL A 103 -15.20 -22.84 10.62
CA VAL A 103 -14.26 -23.61 11.46
C VAL A 103 -14.79 -23.79 12.89
N ASN A 104 -15.73 -22.95 13.33
CA ASN A 104 -16.38 -23.01 14.64
C ASN A 104 -17.80 -23.56 14.51
#